data_AF-A0A942H7Z8-F1
#
_entry.id   AF-A0A942H7Z8-F1
#
_cell.length_a   1.000
_cell.length_b   1.000
_cell.length_c   1.000
_cell.angle_alpha   90.00
_cell.angle_beta   90.00
_cell.angle_gamma   90.00
#
_symmetry.space_group_name_H-M   'P 1'
#
loop_
_entity.id
_entity.type
_entity.pdbx_description
1 polymer ?
#
loop_
_entity_poly.entity_id
_entity_poly.type
_entity_poly.pdbx_seq_one_letter_code
_entity_poly.pdbx_strand_id
1 'polypeptide(L)'
;MADKEIQVIGEGKKDGGQLTVVGVAPPSPQQPGQTQSNKMNPAATMVTGGKIEITGVNQPNSITIPPSIVLDVAKSQMILEGSTTKLAPGVKKAVTMSGEAGTIGLSDGAEMIRLDAKFNTIILRNKAGKDAVWIHADPSNGGSGIDLRNKDGKTLVSVNGENGAIVLNEVNQGATVRLDGNDASLALGGAVGKPGLVSVRTDGFAEMVRLDAKNNAIVLRNKAGKDNVWIHADPSNGGSGIHLRNKDGNDTVILDGEAGDIILQNADCAEEFDISETANEVEPGTVMVLDENGHLCQGSIPFDKRVAGVVSGAGDYKPGIVLDRQKSDKIRLPLALVGKVFCKVDASLGEIKVGDLLTTSPTPGHAMRADDPLKAFGAVLGKALKPLRTGQGLIPILVALQ
;
A
#
# COMPACT_ATOMS: atom_id res chain seq x y z
N MET A 1 -33.85 -11.80 47.29
CA MET A 1 -32.86 -10.72 47.42
C MET A 1 -32.73 -10.38 48.89
N ALA A 2 -31.64 -10.83 49.49
CA ALA A 2 -31.06 -10.29 50.71
C ALA A 2 -29.57 -10.49 50.48
N ASP A 3 -28.87 -9.42 50.13
CA ASP A 3 -27.42 -9.46 49.90
C ASP A 3 -26.77 -9.87 51.23
N LYS A 4 -26.16 -11.04 51.24
CA LYS A 4 -25.29 -11.45 52.35
C LYS A 4 -23.89 -10.99 51.99
N GLU A 5 -23.62 -9.70 52.22
CA GLU A 5 -22.25 -9.23 52.33
C GLU A 5 -21.63 -9.87 53.58
N ILE A 6 -20.52 -10.59 53.39
CA ILE A 6 -19.63 -10.91 54.50
C ILE A 6 -18.73 -9.68 54.67
N GLN A 7 -19.11 -8.80 55.58
CA GLN A 7 -18.29 -7.63 55.94
C GLN A 7 -17.20 -8.08 56.92
N VAL A 8 -15.94 -8.10 56.47
CA VAL A 8 -14.79 -8.32 57.35
C VAL A 8 -14.37 -6.95 57.89
N ILE A 9 -14.88 -6.57 59.07
CA ILE A 9 -14.42 -5.37 59.77
C ILE A 9 -13.30 -5.79 60.73
N GLY A 10 -12.09 -5.28 60.50
CA GLY A 10 -10.97 -5.42 61.43
C GLY A 10 -10.02 -4.25 61.34
N GLU A 11 -10.07 -3.34 62.32
CA GLU A 11 -9.00 -2.36 62.56
C GLU A 11 -7.81 -3.09 63.21
N GLY A 12 -6.68 -3.13 62.51
CA GLY A 12 -5.46 -3.72 63.05
C GLY A 12 -4.75 -2.76 63.99
N LYS A 13 -4.63 -3.11 65.29
CA LYS A 13 -3.54 -2.59 66.11
C LYS A 13 -2.32 -3.49 65.94
N LYS A 14 -1.20 -2.88 65.54
CA LYS A 14 0.15 -3.47 65.63
C LYS A 14 0.46 -3.75 67.10
N ASP A 15 0.36 -5.00 67.49
CA ASP A 15 1.34 -5.70 68.33
C ASP A 15 0.94 -7.18 68.35
N GLY A 16 1.93 -8.06 68.27
CA GLY A 16 1.75 -9.48 67.97
C GLY A 16 0.63 -10.15 68.77
N GLY A 17 -0.40 -10.63 68.08
CA GLY A 17 -1.56 -11.27 68.69
C GLY A 17 -2.50 -11.87 67.66
N GLN A 18 -3.04 -13.04 67.98
CA GLN A 18 -3.82 -13.96 67.15
C GLN A 18 -5.03 -13.34 66.43
N LEU A 19 -5.35 -13.84 65.23
CA LEU A 19 -6.64 -13.62 64.59
C LEU A 19 -7.59 -14.78 64.95
N THR A 20 -8.70 -14.50 65.63
CA THR A 20 -9.77 -15.49 65.89
C THR A 20 -11.00 -15.12 65.06
N VAL A 21 -11.43 -16.01 64.17
CA VAL A 21 -12.68 -15.83 63.40
C VAL A 21 -13.81 -16.50 64.18
N VAL A 22 -14.72 -15.70 64.75
CA VAL A 22 -15.92 -16.21 65.43
C VAL A 22 -17.09 -16.13 64.45
N GLY A 23 -17.60 -17.29 64.01
CA GLY A 23 -18.84 -17.34 63.22
C GLY A 23 -20.04 -17.08 64.11
N VAL A 24 -20.78 -16.00 63.86
CA VAL A 24 -22.06 -15.73 64.55
C VAL A 24 -23.20 -16.34 63.72
N ALA A 25 -23.87 -17.36 64.25
CA ALA A 25 -25.10 -17.86 63.65
C ALA A 25 -26.26 -16.87 63.91
N PRO A 26 -27.17 -16.64 62.96
CA PRO A 26 -28.34 -15.80 63.20
C PRO A 26 -29.27 -16.46 64.26
N PRO A 27 -29.93 -15.67 65.13
CA PRO A 27 -30.80 -16.23 66.17
C PRO A 27 -32.00 -16.96 65.55
N SER A 28 -32.24 -18.21 65.96
CA SER A 28 -33.48 -18.93 65.65
C SER A 28 -34.60 -18.49 66.59
N PRO A 29 -35.88 -18.45 66.16
CA PRO A 29 -36.98 -18.06 67.03
C PRO A 29 -37.18 -19.08 68.17
N GLN A 30 -37.21 -18.61 69.41
CA GLN A 30 -37.36 -19.45 70.60
C GLN A 30 -38.78 -20.04 70.70
N GLN A 31 -38.89 -21.34 71.00
CA GLN A 31 -40.04 -21.91 71.72
C GLN A 31 -39.67 -22.01 73.21
N PRO A 32 -40.56 -21.64 74.15
CA PRO A 32 -40.24 -21.65 75.58
C PRO A 32 -40.35 -23.07 76.15
N GLY A 33 -39.28 -23.60 76.74
CA GLY A 33 -39.42 -24.82 77.55
C GLY A 33 -38.22 -25.75 77.75
N GLN A 34 -36.97 -25.39 77.42
CA GLN A 34 -35.80 -26.17 77.89
C GLN A 34 -34.58 -25.29 78.22
N THR A 35 -34.13 -25.39 79.47
CA THR A 35 -32.83 -24.93 79.97
C THR A 35 -31.78 -26.04 79.84
N GLN A 36 -30.66 -25.81 79.15
CA GLN A 36 -29.32 -25.68 79.77
C GLN A 36 -28.14 -25.77 78.76
N SER A 37 -27.12 -24.99 79.12
CA SER A 37 -25.69 -25.09 78.79
C SER A 37 -25.22 -24.63 77.41
N ASN A 38 -24.69 -23.41 77.41
CA ASN A 38 -23.59 -23.02 76.53
C ASN A 38 -22.43 -24.01 76.75
N LYS A 39 -22.17 -24.86 75.77
CA LYS A 39 -20.84 -25.44 75.56
C LYS A 39 -20.45 -25.19 74.11
N MET A 40 -19.61 -24.17 73.94
CA MET A 40 -18.73 -24.08 72.77
C MET A 40 -17.94 -25.39 72.66
N ASN A 41 -17.92 -25.99 71.48
CA ASN A 41 -16.90 -26.95 71.13
C ASN A 41 -16.00 -26.24 70.10
N PRO A 42 -14.83 -25.71 70.51
CA PRO A 42 -13.91 -25.10 69.57
C PRO A 42 -13.19 -26.22 68.82
N ALA A 43 -13.46 -26.37 67.52
CA ALA A 43 -12.48 -26.98 66.64
C ALA A 43 -11.37 -25.93 66.43
N ALA A 44 -10.40 -25.94 67.34
CA ALA A 44 -9.22 -25.10 67.27
C ALA A 44 -8.29 -25.60 66.16
N THR A 45 -7.94 -24.72 65.21
CA THR A 45 -6.82 -24.96 64.30
C THR A 45 -5.60 -24.20 64.86
N MET A 46 -4.59 -24.92 65.35
CA MET A 46 -3.28 -24.35 65.64
C MET A 46 -2.45 -24.27 64.36
N VAL A 47 -1.76 -23.15 64.15
CA VAL A 47 -0.75 -23.01 63.10
C VAL A 47 0.52 -22.44 63.70
N THR A 48 1.60 -23.21 63.65
CA THR A 48 2.98 -22.70 63.66
C THR A 48 3.48 -22.72 62.22
N GLY A 49 3.86 -21.54 61.69
CA GLY A 49 4.43 -21.40 60.35
C GLY A 49 3.42 -21.15 59.23
N GLY A 50 2.73 -19.99 59.26
CA GLY A 50 2.25 -19.27 58.06
C GLY A 50 1.25 -19.93 57.09
N LYS A 51 0.74 -21.14 57.32
CA LYS A 51 -0.26 -21.81 56.44
C LYS A 51 -1.63 -21.95 57.12
N ILE A 52 -2.70 -21.55 56.44
CA ILE A 52 -4.08 -21.86 56.84
C ILE A 52 -4.59 -22.96 55.92
N GLU A 53 -4.94 -24.12 56.50
CA GLU A 53 -5.50 -25.28 55.80
C GLU A 53 -6.96 -25.47 56.26
N ILE A 54 -7.92 -25.45 55.34
CA ILE A 54 -9.35 -25.59 55.65
C ILE A 54 -9.84 -26.90 55.04
N THR A 55 -9.95 -27.95 55.86
CA THR A 55 -10.63 -29.21 55.50
C THR A 55 -12.12 -29.10 55.76
N GLY A 56 -12.94 -29.19 54.72
CA GLY A 56 -14.40 -29.16 54.83
C GLY A 56 -15.01 -30.48 55.31
N VAL A 57 -15.99 -30.41 56.22
CA VAL A 57 -16.86 -31.54 56.59
C VAL A 57 -18.04 -31.60 55.61
N ASN A 58 -18.28 -32.79 55.05
CA ASN A 58 -19.33 -33.05 54.06
C ASN A 58 -20.74 -32.89 54.67
N GLN A 59 -21.52 -31.92 54.18
CA GLN A 59 -22.94 -31.73 54.47
C GLN A 59 -23.71 -31.45 53.15
N PRO A 60 -25.04 -31.66 53.08
CA PRO A 60 -25.77 -31.88 51.81
C PRO A 60 -25.88 -30.68 50.85
N ASN A 61 -25.36 -29.50 51.21
CA ASN A 61 -25.28 -28.30 50.35
C ASN A 61 -23.84 -27.77 50.27
N SER A 62 -22.86 -28.66 50.21
CA SER A 62 -21.44 -28.32 50.25
C SER A 62 -20.91 -27.84 48.90
N ILE A 63 -20.13 -26.75 48.94
CA ILE A 63 -19.20 -26.36 47.90
C ILE A 63 -18.06 -27.36 47.93
N THR A 64 -17.85 -28.10 46.84
CA THR A 64 -16.61 -28.88 46.64
C THR A 64 -15.45 -27.90 46.50
N ILE A 65 -14.73 -27.66 47.59
CA ILE A 65 -13.49 -26.91 47.57
C ILE A 65 -12.45 -27.82 46.87
N PRO A 66 -11.75 -27.37 45.81
CA PRO A 66 -10.65 -28.14 45.22
C PRO A 66 -9.60 -28.45 46.31
N PRO A 67 -8.80 -29.52 46.15
CA PRO A 67 -8.13 -30.22 47.26
C PRO A 67 -7.21 -29.38 48.14
N SER A 68 -6.87 -28.15 47.76
CA SER A 68 -6.46 -27.12 48.73
C SER A 68 -6.65 -25.70 48.15
N ILE A 69 -7.27 -24.82 48.94
CA ILE A 69 -7.09 -23.36 48.80
C ILE A 69 -6.04 -23.00 49.84
N VAL A 70 -4.85 -22.60 49.38
CA VAL A 70 -3.79 -22.12 50.27
C VAL A 70 -3.82 -20.59 50.23
N LEU A 71 -4.08 -19.98 51.38
CA LEU A 71 -3.97 -18.53 51.59
C LEU A 71 -2.60 -18.23 52.21
N ASP A 72 -1.65 -17.78 51.40
CA ASP A 72 -0.35 -17.31 51.88
C ASP A 72 -0.49 -15.82 52.24
N VAL A 73 -0.85 -15.56 53.49
CA VAL A 73 -1.12 -14.21 54.01
C VAL A 73 0.16 -13.35 54.02
N ALA A 74 1.34 -13.97 54.10
CA ALA A 74 2.62 -13.26 54.07
C ALA A 74 2.97 -12.75 52.65
N LYS A 75 2.43 -13.37 51.61
CA LYS A 75 2.63 -12.98 50.20
C LYS A 75 1.42 -12.32 49.55
N SER A 76 0.30 -12.19 50.27
CA SER A 76 -0.97 -11.70 49.74
C SER A 76 -1.45 -12.50 48.50
N GLN A 77 -1.23 -13.82 48.51
CA GLN A 77 -1.56 -14.72 47.39
C GLN A 77 -2.62 -15.74 47.79
N MET A 78 -3.60 -15.98 46.90
CA MET A 78 -4.54 -17.10 46.97
C MET A 78 -4.16 -18.12 45.89
N ILE A 79 -3.79 -19.33 46.30
CA ILE A 79 -3.42 -20.43 45.40
C ILE A 79 -4.57 -21.45 45.40
N LEU A 80 -5.13 -21.73 44.21
CA LEU A 80 -6.12 -22.79 44.01
C LEU A 80 -5.47 -23.96 43.25
N GLU A 81 -5.26 -25.09 43.93
CA GLU A 81 -4.71 -26.30 43.31
C GLU A 81 -5.83 -27.32 43.02
N GLY A 82 -6.06 -27.64 41.73
CA GLY A 82 -7.03 -28.67 41.36
C GLY A 82 -7.17 -28.91 39.85
N SER A 83 -7.18 -30.18 39.44
CA SER A 83 -7.43 -30.62 38.07
C SER A 83 -8.90 -30.43 37.68
N THR A 84 -9.16 -29.52 36.73
CA THR A 84 -10.44 -29.28 36.03
C THR A 84 -11.69 -29.09 36.91
N THR A 85 -12.03 -27.84 37.23
CA THR A 85 -13.36 -27.49 37.77
C THR A 85 -14.41 -27.44 36.65
N LYS A 86 -15.29 -28.44 36.54
CA LYS A 86 -16.58 -28.31 35.82
C LYS A 86 -17.58 -27.61 36.74
N LEU A 87 -18.10 -26.46 36.32
CA LEU A 87 -19.11 -25.69 37.08
C LEU A 87 -20.52 -26.17 36.75
N ALA A 88 -21.42 -26.16 37.74
CA ALA A 88 -22.84 -26.47 37.55
C ALA A 88 -23.55 -25.42 36.66
N PRO A 89 -24.64 -25.80 35.96
CA PRO A 89 -25.37 -24.89 35.08
C PRO A 89 -25.98 -23.71 35.87
N GLY A 90 -25.73 -22.47 35.42
CA GLY A 90 -26.36 -21.26 35.98
C GLY A 90 -25.41 -20.32 36.75
N VAL A 91 -24.15 -20.68 36.97
CA VAL A 91 -23.15 -19.77 37.56
C VAL A 91 -22.61 -18.82 36.49
N LYS A 92 -22.92 -17.53 36.59
CA LYS A 92 -22.27 -16.47 35.78
C LYS A 92 -20.98 -16.02 36.49
N LYS A 93 -19.84 -16.16 35.80
CA LYS A 93 -18.49 -15.94 36.34
C LYS A 93 -18.20 -14.48 36.74
N ALA A 94 -17.53 -14.30 37.87
CA ALA A 94 -16.47 -13.30 38.03
C ALA A 94 -15.36 -13.94 38.90
N VAL A 95 -14.16 -14.11 38.34
CA VAL A 95 -12.95 -14.30 39.17
C VAL A 95 -12.51 -12.87 39.51
N THR A 96 -13.00 -12.34 40.63
CA THR A 96 -12.62 -11.02 41.11
C THR A 96 -11.36 -11.16 41.95
N MET A 97 -10.23 -10.67 41.43
CA MET A 97 -9.01 -10.50 42.20
C MET A 97 -8.93 -9.04 42.64
N SER A 98 -8.99 -8.78 43.95
CA SER A 98 -8.81 -7.44 44.53
C SER A 98 -7.45 -7.36 45.25
N GLY A 99 -6.62 -6.40 44.85
CA GLY A 99 -5.25 -6.17 45.34
C GLY A 99 -4.45 -5.33 44.34
N GLU A 100 -3.34 -4.69 44.74
CA GLU A 100 -2.55 -3.80 43.84
C GLU A 100 -1.99 -4.53 42.59
N ALA A 101 -1.81 -5.86 42.64
CA ALA A 101 -1.43 -6.69 41.49
C ALA A 101 -1.97 -8.13 41.65
N GLY A 102 -2.57 -8.70 40.60
CA GLY A 102 -3.07 -10.08 40.59
C GLY A 102 -2.41 -10.91 39.47
N THR A 103 -1.90 -12.09 39.79
CA THR A 103 -1.31 -13.02 38.80
C THR A 103 -2.22 -14.23 38.59
N ILE A 104 -2.49 -14.58 37.32
CA ILE A 104 -3.12 -15.85 36.97
C ILE A 104 -2.01 -16.77 36.45
N GLY A 105 -1.53 -17.67 37.30
CA GLY A 105 -0.57 -18.70 36.94
C GLY A 105 -1.28 -19.95 36.42
N LEU A 106 -0.93 -20.43 35.23
CA LEU A 106 -1.35 -21.74 34.73
C LEU A 106 -0.20 -22.74 34.94
N SER A 107 -0.25 -23.37 36.12
CA SER A 107 0.46 -24.57 36.62
C SER A 107 1.65 -25.17 35.85
N ASP A 108 2.80 -24.49 35.85
CA ASP A 108 4.13 -25.10 35.99
C ASP A 108 5.08 -24.31 36.93
N GLY A 109 4.54 -23.32 37.66
CA GLY A 109 5.31 -22.40 38.50
C GLY A 109 5.73 -21.10 37.79
N ALA A 110 5.50 -20.97 36.48
CA ALA A 110 5.69 -19.72 35.76
C ALA A 110 4.45 -18.80 35.80
N GLU A 111 4.67 -17.52 36.06
CA GLU A 111 3.66 -16.47 35.92
C GLU A 111 3.37 -16.24 34.43
N MET A 112 2.32 -16.85 33.89
CA MET A 112 2.03 -16.74 32.46
C MET A 112 1.18 -15.52 32.09
N ILE A 113 0.28 -15.10 32.98
CA ILE A 113 -0.60 -13.93 32.78
C ILE A 113 -0.56 -13.05 34.02
N ARG A 114 -0.19 -11.79 33.84
CA ARG A 114 -0.18 -10.77 34.91
C ARG A 114 -1.19 -9.68 34.59
N LEU A 115 -2.06 -9.39 35.55
CA LEU A 115 -2.99 -8.27 35.53
C LEU A 115 -2.52 -7.27 36.60
N ASP A 116 -2.03 -6.13 36.17
CA ASP A 116 -1.45 -5.12 37.05
C ASP A 116 -2.33 -3.87 37.08
N ALA A 117 -3.06 -3.70 38.18
CA ALA A 117 -3.97 -2.57 38.36
C ALA A 117 -3.22 -1.26 38.62
N LYS A 118 -2.01 -1.33 39.20
CA LYS A 118 -1.19 -0.14 39.46
C LYS A 118 -0.72 0.53 38.17
N PHE A 119 -0.41 -0.25 37.15
CA PHE A 119 0.05 0.25 35.85
C PHE A 119 -1.01 0.17 34.74
N ASN A 120 -2.24 -0.30 35.05
CA ASN A 120 -3.29 -0.60 34.09
C ASN A 120 -2.81 -1.47 32.91
N THR A 121 -2.16 -2.59 33.23
CA THR A 121 -1.58 -3.47 32.20
C THR A 121 -2.06 -4.90 32.27
N ILE A 122 -2.08 -5.54 31.10
CA ILE A 122 -2.25 -6.97 30.91
C ILE A 122 -0.98 -7.47 30.22
N ILE A 123 -0.27 -8.39 30.87
CA ILE A 123 1.00 -8.93 30.36
C ILE A 123 0.86 -10.44 30.18
N LEU A 124 1.15 -10.91 28.97
CA LEU A 124 1.41 -12.33 28.71
C LEU A 124 2.91 -12.56 28.72
N ARG A 125 3.40 -13.51 29.52
CA ARG A 125 4.81 -13.88 29.58
C ARG A 125 5.04 -15.18 28.80
N ASN A 126 6.24 -15.33 28.25
CA ASN A 126 6.67 -16.57 27.61
C ASN A 126 7.11 -17.60 28.68
N LYS A 127 7.37 -18.86 28.25
CA LYS A 127 7.84 -19.94 29.13
C LYS A 127 9.14 -19.64 29.90
N ALA A 128 9.93 -18.67 29.43
CA ALA A 128 11.14 -18.22 30.12
C ALA A 128 10.86 -17.10 31.15
N GLY A 129 9.58 -16.76 31.38
CA GLY A 129 9.17 -15.69 32.30
C GLY A 129 9.46 -14.29 31.77
N LYS A 130 9.61 -14.09 30.45
CA LYS A 130 9.79 -12.76 29.85
C LYS A 130 8.49 -12.25 29.23
N ASP A 131 8.23 -10.95 29.31
CA ASP A 131 7.04 -10.34 28.73
C ASP A 131 7.05 -10.50 27.21
N ALA A 132 5.96 -11.07 26.69
CA ALA A 132 5.78 -11.37 25.27
C ALA A 132 4.70 -10.50 24.64
N VAL A 133 3.62 -10.24 25.36
CA VAL A 133 2.55 -9.31 24.93
C VAL A 133 2.27 -8.37 26.06
N TRP A 134 2.26 -7.07 25.77
CA TRP A 134 1.94 -6.04 26.73
C TRP A 134 0.77 -5.21 26.21
N ILE A 135 -0.34 -5.20 26.92
CA ILE A 135 -1.43 -4.26 26.69
C ILE A 135 -1.38 -3.29 27.86
N HIS A 136 -1.28 -2.00 27.58
CA HIS A 136 -1.16 -0.98 28.61
C HIS A 136 -2.09 0.20 28.36
N ALA A 137 -2.47 0.86 29.45
CA ALA A 137 -3.12 2.18 29.44
C ALA A 137 -2.31 3.09 30.36
N ASP A 138 -1.15 3.53 29.87
CA ASP A 138 -0.19 4.33 30.62
C ASP A 138 -0.10 5.76 30.04
N PRO A 139 -0.72 6.76 30.67
CA PRO A 139 -0.68 8.14 30.23
C PRO A 139 0.74 8.73 30.12
N SER A 140 1.72 8.15 30.81
CA SER A 140 3.11 8.66 30.82
C SER A 140 3.96 8.15 29.65
N ASN A 141 3.45 7.20 28.86
CA ASN A 141 4.18 6.50 27.80
C ASN A 141 3.39 6.48 26.47
N GLY A 142 2.72 7.58 26.16
CA GLY A 142 1.94 7.75 24.92
C GLY A 142 0.54 7.14 24.97
N GLY A 143 -0.08 7.12 26.15
CA GLY A 143 -1.47 6.71 26.35
C GLY A 143 -1.66 5.19 26.41
N SER A 144 -2.65 4.67 25.68
CA SER A 144 -2.90 3.23 25.59
C SER A 144 -2.11 2.58 24.46
N GLY A 145 -1.80 1.30 24.56
CA GLY A 145 -1.06 0.61 23.52
C GLY A 145 -1.00 -0.90 23.65
N ILE A 146 -0.49 -1.53 22.58
CA ILE A 146 -0.25 -2.96 22.49
C ILE A 146 1.15 -3.19 21.95
N ASP A 147 2.01 -3.83 22.72
CA ASP A 147 3.35 -4.24 22.32
C ASP A 147 3.47 -5.77 22.20
N LEU A 148 4.07 -6.24 21.11
CA LEU A 148 4.55 -7.60 20.96
C LEU A 148 6.06 -7.60 21.07
N ARG A 149 6.60 -8.39 22.00
CA ARG A 149 8.02 -8.43 22.34
C ARG A 149 8.67 -9.75 21.91
N ASN A 150 9.93 -9.68 21.52
CA ASN A 150 10.73 -10.86 21.24
C ASN A 150 11.21 -11.57 22.53
N LYS A 151 11.87 -12.72 22.39
CA LYS A 151 12.41 -13.51 23.52
C LYS A 151 13.37 -12.72 24.44
N ASP A 152 14.00 -11.67 23.92
CA ASP A 152 14.95 -10.84 24.64
C ASP A 152 14.28 -9.65 25.34
N GLY A 153 12.97 -9.44 25.14
CA GLY A 153 12.18 -8.37 25.75
C GLY A 153 12.07 -7.09 24.91
N LYS A 154 12.56 -7.10 23.66
CA LYS A 154 12.47 -5.94 22.75
C LYS A 154 11.13 -5.92 22.00
N THR A 155 10.47 -4.77 21.94
CA THR A 155 9.20 -4.57 21.22
C THR A 155 9.42 -4.59 19.70
N LEU A 156 8.74 -5.52 19.01
CA LEU A 156 8.76 -5.70 17.55
C LEU A 156 7.50 -5.21 16.86
N VAL A 157 6.37 -5.16 17.55
CA VAL A 157 5.13 -4.59 17.03
C VAL A 157 4.58 -3.70 18.12
N SER A 158 4.26 -2.45 17.82
CA SER A 158 3.57 -1.56 18.75
C SER A 158 2.38 -0.90 18.06
N VAL A 159 1.25 -0.84 18.76
CA VAL A 159 0.10 0.02 18.41
C VAL A 159 0.01 1.11 19.46
N ASN A 160 0.06 2.37 19.06
CA ASN A 160 0.02 3.54 19.94
C ASN A 160 -1.36 4.22 19.88
N GLY A 161 -1.97 4.42 21.03
CA GLY A 161 -3.31 4.99 21.19
C GLY A 161 -3.36 6.51 21.27
N GLU A 162 -2.24 7.20 21.46
CA GLU A 162 -2.16 8.67 21.45
C GLU A 162 -2.17 9.24 20.04
N ASN A 163 -1.42 8.63 19.10
CA ASN A 163 -1.29 9.09 17.72
C ASN A 163 -1.78 8.08 16.68
N GLY A 164 -2.35 6.95 17.11
CA GLY A 164 -2.83 5.89 16.22
C GLY A 164 -1.72 5.16 15.48
N ALA A 165 -0.45 5.33 15.87
CA ALA A 165 0.66 4.79 15.11
C ALA A 165 0.76 3.25 15.25
N ILE A 166 1.07 2.57 14.15
CA ILE A 166 1.42 1.15 14.16
C ILE A 166 2.86 1.02 13.67
N VAL A 167 3.72 0.45 14.50
CA VAL A 167 5.15 0.32 14.24
C VAL A 167 5.57 -1.14 14.26
N LEU A 168 6.29 -1.58 13.24
CA LEU A 168 6.99 -2.86 13.21
C LEU A 168 8.50 -2.61 13.32
N ASN A 169 9.16 -3.08 14.37
CA ASN A 169 10.59 -2.89 14.60
C ASN A 169 11.41 -4.12 14.20
N GLU A 170 12.59 -3.89 13.66
CA GLU A 170 13.66 -4.89 13.59
C GLU A 170 14.37 -4.93 14.95
N VAL A 171 14.76 -6.13 15.39
CA VAL A 171 15.29 -6.42 16.73
C VAL A 171 16.49 -5.53 17.12
N ASN A 172 17.28 -5.04 16.17
CA ASN A 172 18.54 -4.35 16.43
C ASN A 172 18.65 -2.97 15.77
N GLN A 173 17.69 -2.54 14.94
CA GLN A 173 17.92 -1.44 14.00
C GLN A 173 16.72 -0.49 13.80
N GLY A 174 15.71 -0.53 14.67
CA GLY A 174 14.60 0.45 14.69
C GLY A 174 13.38 0.05 13.83
N ALA A 175 12.47 1.01 13.61
CA ALA A 175 11.22 0.81 12.88
C ALA A 175 11.47 0.49 11.39
N THR A 176 10.80 -0.55 10.90
CA THR A 176 10.80 -1.00 9.50
C THR A 176 9.51 -0.65 8.76
N VAL A 177 8.39 -0.58 9.49
CA VAL A 177 7.09 -0.10 9.00
C VAL A 177 6.54 0.84 10.08
N ARG A 178 6.26 2.10 9.74
CA ARG A 178 5.55 3.05 10.61
C ARG A 178 4.35 3.63 9.86
N LEU A 179 3.16 3.42 10.41
CA LEU A 179 1.92 4.13 10.09
C LEU A 179 1.75 5.22 11.15
N ASP A 180 1.65 6.50 10.79
CA ASP A 180 1.45 7.61 11.74
C ASP A 180 0.10 8.30 11.50
N GLY A 181 -0.76 8.34 12.53
CA GLY A 181 -2.10 8.93 12.44
C GLY A 181 -2.13 10.46 12.58
N ASN A 182 -1.03 11.10 13.02
CA ASN A 182 -0.98 12.56 13.15
C ASN A 182 -0.75 13.26 11.81
N ASP A 183 0.12 12.70 10.96
CA ASP A 183 0.50 13.28 9.67
C ASP A 183 -0.01 12.47 8.47
N ALA A 184 -0.78 11.40 8.72
CA ALA A 184 -1.17 10.39 7.72
C ALA A 184 0.02 9.83 6.92
N SER A 185 1.21 9.77 7.52
CA SER A 185 2.45 9.38 6.85
C SER A 185 2.73 7.87 6.97
N LEU A 186 3.19 7.27 5.87
CA LEU A 186 3.66 5.88 5.77
C LEU A 186 5.17 5.89 5.49
N ALA A 187 5.98 5.60 6.50
CA ALA A 187 7.43 5.45 6.35
C ALA A 187 7.79 3.95 6.29
N LEU A 188 8.39 3.54 5.17
CA LEU A 188 8.84 2.17 4.91
C LEU A 188 10.36 2.15 4.71
N GLY A 189 11.06 1.28 5.45
CA GLY A 189 12.54 1.25 5.50
C GLY A 189 13.14 2.05 6.66
N GLY A 190 14.43 1.84 6.95
CA GLY A 190 15.11 2.53 8.08
C GLY A 190 16.40 1.88 8.60
N ALA A 191 16.63 0.60 8.30
CA ALA A 191 17.89 -0.09 8.62
C ALA A 191 18.94 0.12 7.52
N VAL A 192 20.21 0.31 7.89
CA VAL A 192 21.33 0.45 6.94
C VAL A 192 21.37 -0.77 6.00
N GLY A 193 21.27 -0.53 4.69
CA GLY A 193 21.24 -1.58 3.67
C GLY A 193 19.88 -2.25 3.43
N LYS A 194 18.80 -1.81 4.08
CA LYS A 194 17.43 -2.30 3.86
C LYS A 194 16.53 -1.18 3.32
N PRO A 195 16.54 -0.92 2.00
CA PRO A 195 15.69 0.07 1.39
C PRO A 195 14.20 -0.27 1.58
N GLY A 196 13.39 0.76 1.80
CA GLY A 196 11.93 0.64 1.85
C GLY A 196 11.33 0.21 0.52
N LEU A 197 10.29 -0.61 0.59
CA LEU A 197 9.49 -1.04 -0.55
C LEU A 197 8.00 -0.89 -0.20
N VAL A 198 7.29 -0.03 -0.93
CA VAL A 198 5.82 0.05 -0.86
C VAL A 198 5.26 -0.67 -2.08
N SER A 199 4.47 -1.73 -1.88
CA SER A 199 3.81 -2.46 -2.98
C SER A 199 2.30 -2.48 -2.80
N VAL A 200 1.54 -1.88 -3.72
CA VAL A 200 0.08 -2.06 -3.82
C VAL A 200 -0.18 -3.23 -4.76
N ARG A 201 -1.00 -4.19 -4.33
CA ARG A 201 -1.28 -5.43 -5.07
C ARG A 201 -2.76 -5.61 -5.37
N THR A 202 -3.09 -6.34 -6.44
CA THR A 202 -4.47 -6.74 -6.76
C THR A 202 -4.92 -7.96 -5.94
N ASP A 203 -6.19 -8.36 -6.10
CA ASP A 203 -6.63 -9.71 -5.80
C ASP A 203 -5.75 -10.71 -6.57
N GLY A 204 -5.20 -11.71 -5.87
CA GLY A 204 -4.19 -12.61 -6.45
C GLY A 204 -2.73 -12.13 -6.34
N PHE A 205 -2.46 -11.05 -5.59
CA PHE A 205 -1.12 -10.61 -5.19
C PHE A 205 -0.22 -10.04 -6.30
N ALA A 206 -0.76 -9.66 -7.47
CA ALA A 206 0.03 -8.99 -8.51
C ALA A 206 0.38 -7.56 -8.11
N GLU A 207 1.65 -7.15 -8.19
CA GLU A 207 2.12 -5.80 -7.83
C GLU A 207 1.77 -4.77 -8.92
N MET A 208 1.09 -3.70 -8.54
CA MET A 208 0.59 -2.64 -9.43
C MET A 208 1.30 -1.31 -9.23
N VAL A 209 1.60 -0.94 -8.00
CA VAL A 209 2.35 0.29 -7.67
C VAL A 209 3.51 -0.11 -6.79
N ARG A 210 4.71 0.30 -7.19
CA ARG A 210 5.95 0.05 -6.45
C ARG A 210 6.67 1.37 -6.20
N LEU A 211 6.93 1.67 -4.93
CA LEU A 211 7.86 2.71 -4.52
C LEU A 211 9.10 2.01 -3.96
N ASP A 212 10.22 2.15 -4.66
CA ASP A 212 11.45 1.38 -4.45
C ASP A 212 12.61 2.30 -4.10
N ALA A 213 12.93 2.39 -2.81
CA ALA A 213 14.04 3.20 -2.33
C ALA A 213 15.42 2.59 -2.67
N LYS A 214 15.49 1.31 -3.10
CA LYS A 214 16.76 0.69 -3.50
C LYS A 214 17.23 1.27 -4.82
N ASN A 215 16.29 1.42 -5.73
CA ASN A 215 16.52 1.82 -7.12
C ASN A 215 16.05 3.26 -7.37
N ASN A 216 15.70 4.00 -6.31
CA ASN A 216 15.13 5.36 -6.37
C ASN A 216 14.02 5.49 -7.41
N ALA A 217 13.09 4.54 -7.41
CA ALA A 217 12.11 4.37 -8.49
C ALA A 217 10.66 4.35 -8.01
N ILE A 218 9.79 4.91 -8.82
CA ILE A 218 8.33 4.75 -8.77
C ILE A 218 7.92 4.01 -10.03
N VAL A 219 7.23 2.88 -9.87
CA VAL A 219 6.80 2.02 -10.96
C VAL A 219 5.31 1.79 -10.89
N LEU A 220 4.61 2.05 -12.00
CA LEU A 220 3.22 1.64 -12.21
C LEU A 220 3.19 0.50 -13.22
N ARG A 221 2.57 -0.61 -12.85
CA ARG A 221 2.47 -1.82 -13.67
C ARG A 221 1.07 -1.99 -14.24
N ASN A 222 0.98 -2.68 -15.37
CA ASN A 222 -0.28 -3.14 -15.92
C ASN A 222 -0.73 -4.48 -15.29
N LYS A 223 -1.96 -4.93 -15.57
CA LYS A 223 -2.51 -6.20 -15.05
C LYS A 223 -1.68 -7.44 -15.45
N ALA A 224 -0.85 -7.35 -16.48
CA ALA A 224 0.05 -8.42 -16.90
C ALA A 224 1.39 -8.42 -16.13
N GLY A 225 1.56 -7.51 -15.16
CA GLY A 225 2.77 -7.40 -14.34
C GLY A 225 3.92 -6.67 -15.03
N LYS A 226 3.70 -6.04 -16.19
CA LYS A 226 4.73 -5.25 -16.90
C LYS A 226 4.70 -3.80 -16.45
N ASP A 227 5.89 -3.20 -16.33
CA ASP A 227 6.06 -1.78 -16.05
C ASP A 227 5.52 -0.93 -17.20
N ASN A 228 4.63 0.00 -16.89
CA ASN A 228 3.94 0.87 -17.84
C ASN A 228 4.39 2.33 -17.70
N VAL A 229 4.62 2.77 -16.46
CA VAL A 229 5.23 4.07 -16.14
C VAL A 229 6.37 3.81 -15.16
N TRP A 230 7.54 4.35 -15.47
CA TRP A 230 8.71 4.25 -14.61
C TRP A 230 9.34 5.64 -14.44
N ILE A 231 9.37 6.12 -13.21
CA ILE A 231 10.07 7.34 -12.80
C ILE A 231 11.24 6.90 -11.95
N HIS A 232 12.46 7.30 -12.31
CA HIS A 232 13.65 6.88 -11.58
C HIS A 232 14.68 8.00 -11.44
N ALA A 233 15.52 7.86 -10.42
CA ALA A 233 16.74 8.63 -10.23
C ALA A 233 17.89 7.66 -9.96
N ASP A 234 18.31 6.96 -11.01
CA ASP A 234 19.40 6.00 -10.97
C ASP A 234 20.66 6.54 -11.68
N PRO A 235 21.61 7.15 -10.94
CA PRO A 235 22.85 7.64 -11.53
C PRO A 235 23.70 6.53 -12.17
N SER A 236 23.43 5.25 -11.90
CA SER A 236 24.10 4.12 -12.56
C SER A 236 23.48 3.73 -13.90
N ASN A 237 22.30 4.28 -14.23
CA ASN A 237 21.54 3.98 -15.45
C ASN A 237 21.16 5.27 -16.22
N GLY A 238 22.10 6.22 -16.31
CA GLY A 238 21.90 7.48 -17.06
C GLY A 238 21.05 8.50 -16.28
N GLY A 239 21.41 8.76 -15.02
CA GLY A 239 20.82 9.86 -14.25
C GLY A 239 19.37 9.61 -13.83
N SER A 240 18.48 10.55 -14.14
CA SER A 240 17.04 10.45 -13.82
C SER A 240 16.20 10.40 -15.07
N GLY A 241 15.08 9.69 -15.07
CA GLY A 241 14.20 9.66 -16.23
C GLY A 241 12.75 9.31 -15.93
N ILE A 242 11.89 9.64 -16.90
CA ILE A 242 10.49 9.21 -16.93
C ILE A 242 10.25 8.44 -18.22
N HIS A 243 9.88 7.17 -18.10
CA HIS A 243 9.66 6.26 -19.22
C HIS A 243 8.18 5.86 -19.27
N LEU A 244 7.55 6.08 -20.41
CA LEU A 244 6.23 5.55 -20.74
C LEU A 244 6.40 4.37 -21.68
N ARG A 245 5.85 3.22 -21.31
CA ARG A 245 5.98 1.97 -22.05
C ARG A 245 4.67 1.54 -22.69
N ASN A 246 4.75 0.83 -23.81
CA ASN A 246 3.59 0.19 -24.43
C ASN A 246 3.21 -1.11 -23.69
N LYS A 247 2.12 -1.76 -24.14
CA LYS A 247 1.65 -3.04 -23.58
C LYS A 247 2.71 -4.17 -23.60
N ASP A 248 3.70 -4.07 -24.48
CA ASP A 248 4.74 -5.07 -24.64
C ASP A 248 5.93 -4.83 -23.71
N GLY A 249 6.02 -3.63 -23.11
CA GLY A 249 7.07 -3.22 -22.19
C GLY A 249 8.18 -2.39 -22.84
N ASN A 250 8.02 -1.98 -24.10
CA ASN A 250 8.99 -1.14 -24.80
C ASN A 250 8.73 0.33 -24.46
N ASP A 251 9.77 1.09 -24.16
CA ASP A 251 9.67 2.55 -23.99
C ASP A 251 9.11 3.17 -25.29
N THR A 252 8.25 4.18 -25.20
CA THR A 252 7.71 4.91 -26.37
C THR A 252 7.86 6.43 -26.23
N VAL A 253 7.89 6.93 -25.00
CA VAL A 253 8.19 8.33 -24.65
C VAL A 253 9.16 8.31 -23.48
N ILE A 254 10.26 9.04 -23.60
CA ILE A 254 11.29 9.15 -22.55
C ILE A 254 11.57 10.62 -22.28
N LEU A 255 11.54 11.01 -21.01
CA LEU A 255 12.17 12.24 -20.53
C LEU A 255 13.52 11.84 -19.94
N ASP A 256 14.60 12.14 -20.65
CA ASP A 256 15.96 11.74 -20.31
C ASP A 256 16.66 12.89 -19.58
N GLY A 257 16.86 12.75 -18.27
CA GLY A 257 17.50 13.76 -17.43
C GLY A 257 19.02 13.79 -17.54
N GLU A 258 19.67 12.75 -18.08
CA GLU A 258 21.12 12.76 -18.33
C GLU A 258 21.43 13.50 -19.63
N ALA A 259 20.71 13.18 -20.71
CA ALA A 259 20.85 13.88 -21.98
C ALA A 259 20.18 15.26 -21.99
N GLY A 260 19.20 15.48 -21.09
CA GLY A 260 18.35 16.67 -21.10
C GLY A 260 17.39 16.72 -22.28
N ASP A 261 16.90 15.56 -22.75
CA ASP A 261 16.15 15.40 -24.00
C ASP A 261 14.77 14.76 -23.80
N ILE A 262 13.89 14.93 -24.79
CA ILE A 262 12.59 14.26 -24.90
C ILE A 262 12.65 13.33 -26.11
N ILE A 263 12.69 12.03 -25.87
CA ILE A 263 12.81 11.03 -26.92
C ILE A 263 11.42 10.49 -27.27
N LEU A 264 11.00 10.74 -28.51
CA LEU A 264 9.81 10.15 -29.13
C LEU A 264 10.27 9.16 -30.19
N GLN A 265 9.81 7.90 -30.13
CA GLN A 265 10.30 6.85 -31.04
C GLN A 265 9.85 7.00 -32.50
N ASN A 266 8.81 7.78 -32.70
CA ASN A 266 8.18 7.99 -33.99
C ASN A 266 8.85 9.17 -34.74
N ALA A 267 8.48 9.43 -36.00
CA ALA A 267 9.31 10.17 -36.94
C ALA A 267 8.96 11.66 -37.07
N ASP A 268 7.82 11.99 -37.67
CA ASP A 268 7.47 13.35 -38.09
C ASP A 268 6.70 14.14 -37.01
N CYS A 269 6.77 15.46 -37.08
CA CYS A 269 5.86 16.35 -36.38
C CYS A 269 4.68 16.63 -37.30
N ALA A 270 3.49 16.20 -36.89
CA ALA A 270 2.27 16.38 -37.64
C ALA A 270 1.28 17.27 -36.91
N GLU A 271 0.37 17.88 -37.66
CA GLU A 271 -0.78 18.62 -37.12
C GLU A 271 -2.06 18.12 -37.79
N GLU A 272 -3.16 18.03 -37.05
CA GLU A 272 -4.45 17.65 -37.64
C GLU A 272 -5.10 18.83 -38.35
N PHE A 273 -5.47 18.64 -39.61
CA PHE A 273 -6.19 19.63 -40.41
C PHE A 273 -7.56 19.12 -40.83
N ASP A 274 -8.50 20.05 -40.99
CA ASP A 274 -9.79 19.80 -41.62
C ASP A 274 -9.60 19.46 -43.11
N ILE A 275 -10.37 18.51 -43.60
CA ILE A 275 -10.33 18.06 -44.98
C ILE A 275 -11.56 18.57 -45.71
N SER A 276 -11.40 18.96 -46.98
CA SER A 276 -12.50 19.29 -47.87
C SER A 276 -13.47 18.11 -47.98
N GLU A 277 -14.78 18.40 -47.92
CA GLU A 277 -15.85 17.38 -48.04
C GLU A 277 -15.82 16.61 -49.37
N THR A 278 -15.11 17.14 -50.37
CA THR A 278 -14.91 16.51 -51.68
C THR A 278 -13.80 15.45 -51.69
N ALA A 279 -13.00 15.36 -50.64
CA ALA A 279 -11.90 14.40 -50.55
C ALA A 279 -12.41 13.04 -50.06
N ASN A 280 -12.68 12.13 -51.00
CA ASN A 280 -12.97 10.73 -50.66
C ASN A 280 -11.66 10.01 -50.29
N GLU A 281 -11.70 9.23 -49.20
CA GLU A 281 -10.68 8.28 -48.72
C GLU A 281 -9.23 8.70 -49.00
N VAL A 282 -8.70 9.61 -48.17
CA VAL A 282 -7.31 10.02 -48.23
C VAL A 282 -6.43 9.08 -47.40
N GLU A 283 -5.60 8.29 -48.07
CA GLU A 283 -4.67 7.38 -47.39
C GLU A 283 -3.40 8.11 -46.91
N PRO A 284 -2.71 7.57 -45.88
CA PRO A 284 -1.37 8.00 -45.52
C PRO A 284 -0.40 8.00 -46.72
N GLY A 285 0.49 8.98 -46.75
CA GLY A 285 1.45 9.23 -47.83
C GLY A 285 0.90 10.06 -48.99
N THR A 286 -0.37 10.44 -48.94
CA THR A 286 -0.98 11.32 -49.95
C THR A 286 -0.49 12.76 -49.78
N VAL A 287 -0.08 13.41 -50.88
CA VAL A 287 0.30 14.83 -50.92
C VAL A 287 -0.95 15.71 -50.94
N MET A 288 -1.01 16.66 -50.01
CA MET A 288 -2.16 17.54 -49.83
C MET A 288 -1.80 19.00 -50.15
N VAL A 289 -2.78 19.74 -50.64
CA VAL A 289 -2.73 21.19 -50.84
C VAL A 289 -3.85 21.86 -50.07
N LEU A 290 -3.72 23.15 -49.78
CA LEU A 290 -4.80 23.96 -49.22
C LEU A 290 -5.79 24.38 -50.31
N ASP A 291 -7.08 24.25 -50.03
CA ASP A 291 -8.15 24.90 -50.81
C ASP A 291 -8.32 26.38 -50.41
N GLU A 292 -9.26 27.08 -51.06
CA GLU A 292 -9.51 28.51 -50.80
C GLU A 292 -10.04 28.80 -49.39
N ASN A 293 -10.59 27.79 -48.71
CA ASN A 293 -11.08 27.90 -47.33
C ASN A 293 -10.04 27.44 -46.30
N GLY A 294 -8.84 27.03 -46.74
CA GLY A 294 -7.78 26.50 -45.89
C GLY A 294 -7.99 25.04 -45.45
N HIS A 295 -8.93 24.30 -46.06
CA HIS A 295 -9.05 22.86 -45.84
C HIS A 295 -8.09 22.09 -46.76
N LEU A 296 -7.75 20.87 -46.37
CA LEU A 296 -6.91 20.00 -47.20
C LEU A 296 -7.70 19.35 -48.34
N CYS A 297 -7.11 19.31 -49.53
CA CYS A 297 -7.55 18.50 -50.66
C CYS A 297 -6.34 17.83 -51.34
N GLN A 298 -6.58 16.76 -52.12
CA GLN A 298 -5.49 16.06 -52.81
C GLN A 298 -4.83 16.98 -53.86
N GLY A 299 -3.51 17.08 -53.82
CA GLY A 299 -2.75 17.83 -54.83
C GLY A 299 -2.81 17.12 -56.19
N SER A 300 -3.20 17.83 -57.25
CA SER A 300 -3.27 17.31 -58.63
C SER A 300 -2.75 18.30 -59.68
N ILE A 301 -2.22 19.44 -59.23
CA ILE A 301 -1.64 20.48 -60.09
C ILE A 301 -0.12 20.42 -59.90
N PRO A 302 0.69 20.30 -60.96
CA PRO A 302 2.13 20.30 -60.83
C PRO A 302 2.65 21.66 -60.34
N PHE A 303 3.64 21.66 -59.45
CA PHE A 303 4.21 22.88 -58.86
C PHE A 303 3.17 23.79 -58.17
N ASP A 304 2.21 23.20 -57.47
CA ASP A 304 1.20 23.95 -56.73
C ASP A 304 1.82 24.57 -55.48
N LYS A 305 1.76 25.90 -55.39
CA LYS A 305 2.30 26.66 -54.25
C LYS A 305 1.48 26.52 -52.98
N ARG A 306 0.29 25.92 -53.07
CA ARG A 306 -0.59 25.64 -51.92
C ARG A 306 -0.25 24.30 -51.27
N VAL A 307 0.80 23.61 -51.70
CA VAL A 307 1.26 22.36 -51.08
C VAL A 307 1.43 22.55 -49.59
N ALA A 308 0.75 21.70 -48.83
CA ALA A 308 0.61 21.83 -47.40
C ALA A 308 1.39 20.76 -46.63
N GLY A 309 1.71 19.63 -47.27
CA GLY A 309 2.41 18.52 -46.64
C GLY A 309 1.97 17.16 -47.17
N VAL A 310 2.27 16.13 -46.40
CA VAL A 310 1.91 14.72 -46.70
C VAL A 310 1.13 14.13 -45.54
N VAL A 311 0.05 13.39 -45.81
CA VAL A 311 -0.68 12.69 -44.75
C VAL A 311 0.24 11.70 -44.04
N SER A 312 0.38 11.84 -42.72
CA SER A 312 1.32 11.06 -41.91
C SER A 312 0.83 9.63 -41.65
N GLY A 313 1.75 8.73 -41.30
CA GLY A 313 1.43 7.37 -40.85
C GLY A 313 1.60 6.26 -41.88
N ALA A 314 2.12 6.55 -43.07
CA ALA A 314 2.40 5.55 -44.11
C ALA A 314 3.68 4.74 -43.84
N GLY A 315 3.73 3.50 -44.34
CA GLY A 315 4.87 2.61 -44.18
C GLY A 315 5.28 2.43 -42.71
N ASP A 316 6.59 2.51 -42.45
CA ASP A 316 7.19 2.32 -41.12
C ASP A 316 7.28 3.62 -40.32
N TYR A 317 6.84 4.76 -40.87
CA TYR A 317 6.86 6.05 -40.16
C TYR A 317 5.48 6.38 -39.61
N LYS A 318 5.46 6.71 -38.31
CA LYS A 318 4.32 7.21 -37.57
C LYS A 318 4.68 8.60 -37.05
N PRO A 319 3.70 9.48 -36.78
CA PRO A 319 3.98 10.78 -36.19
C PRO A 319 4.55 10.65 -34.79
N GLY A 320 5.66 11.37 -34.55
CA GLY A 320 6.29 11.61 -33.24
C GLY A 320 5.33 12.31 -32.29
N ILE A 321 4.79 13.41 -32.79
CA ILE A 321 3.83 14.26 -32.11
C ILE A 321 2.74 14.66 -33.11
N VAL A 322 1.50 14.73 -32.62
CA VAL A 322 0.37 15.24 -33.39
C VAL A 322 -0.21 16.45 -32.66
N LEU A 323 -0.12 17.61 -33.29
CA LEU A 323 -0.63 18.88 -32.79
C LEU A 323 -2.09 19.09 -33.23
N ASP A 324 -2.77 19.96 -32.49
CA ASP A 324 -4.19 20.33 -32.69
C ASP A 324 -5.16 19.14 -32.78
N ARG A 325 -4.88 18.02 -32.11
CA ARG A 325 -5.82 16.90 -32.04
C ARG A 325 -7.03 17.28 -31.18
N GLN A 326 -8.21 17.34 -31.80
CA GLN A 326 -9.45 17.72 -31.14
C GLN A 326 -10.63 16.85 -31.58
N LYS A 327 -11.67 16.80 -30.75
CA LYS A 327 -12.96 16.22 -31.14
C LYS A 327 -13.62 17.16 -32.15
N SER A 328 -13.94 16.65 -33.34
CA SER A 328 -14.61 17.40 -34.40
C SER A 328 -15.65 16.51 -35.06
N ASP A 329 -16.74 17.12 -35.54
CA ASP A 329 -17.74 16.45 -36.37
C ASP A 329 -17.23 16.27 -37.82
N LYS A 330 -16.17 16.99 -38.20
CA LYS A 330 -15.48 16.85 -39.49
C LYS A 330 -14.36 15.81 -39.41
N ILE A 331 -14.05 15.19 -40.55
CA ILE A 331 -12.88 14.34 -40.69
C ILE A 331 -11.62 15.22 -40.69
N ARG A 332 -10.68 14.89 -39.83
CA ARG A 332 -9.37 15.55 -39.74
C ARG A 332 -8.27 14.52 -39.88
N LEU A 333 -7.19 14.88 -40.56
CA LEU A 333 -6.05 13.98 -40.77
C LEU A 333 -4.74 14.63 -40.32
N PRO A 334 -3.81 13.84 -39.74
CA PRO A 334 -2.49 14.32 -39.38
C PRO A 334 -1.66 14.56 -40.65
N LEU A 335 -1.21 15.78 -40.83
CA LEU A 335 -0.34 16.19 -41.93
C LEU A 335 1.08 16.40 -41.41
N ALA A 336 2.04 15.69 -41.99
CA ALA A 336 3.45 15.85 -41.67
C ALA A 336 3.94 17.23 -42.14
N LEU A 337 4.38 18.06 -41.20
CA LEU A 337 4.88 19.42 -41.46
C LEU A 337 6.42 19.47 -41.52
N VAL A 338 7.05 18.62 -40.72
CA VAL A 338 8.51 18.47 -40.69
C VAL A 338 8.89 17.06 -40.25
N GLY A 339 9.98 16.54 -40.83
CA GLY A 339 10.56 15.25 -40.46
C GLY A 339 10.43 14.20 -41.56
N LYS A 340 10.58 12.92 -41.19
CA LYS A 340 10.56 11.82 -42.16
C LYS A 340 9.16 11.24 -42.28
N VAL A 341 8.64 11.19 -43.51
CA VAL A 341 7.33 10.60 -43.82
C VAL A 341 7.43 9.80 -45.12
N PHE A 342 6.59 8.79 -45.28
CA PHE A 342 6.42 8.13 -46.57
C PHE A 342 5.50 8.97 -47.46
N CYS A 343 5.88 9.18 -48.71
CA CYS A 343 5.16 9.97 -49.69
C CYS A 343 4.87 9.12 -50.93
N LYS A 344 3.65 9.21 -51.44
CA LYS A 344 3.29 8.71 -52.76
C LYS A 344 3.98 9.60 -53.79
N VAL A 345 4.70 9.00 -54.72
CA VAL A 345 5.45 9.72 -55.75
C VAL A 345 5.22 9.11 -57.12
N ASP A 346 5.34 9.91 -58.16
CA ASP A 346 5.24 9.51 -59.56
C ASP A 346 6.53 9.86 -60.30
N ALA A 347 7.31 8.82 -60.62
CA ALA A 347 8.54 8.89 -61.39
C ALA A 347 8.32 8.70 -62.91
N SER A 348 7.07 8.65 -63.39
CA SER A 348 6.76 8.58 -64.83
C SER A 348 7.13 9.87 -65.56
N LEU A 349 7.22 10.98 -64.82
CA LEU A 349 7.62 12.31 -65.33
C LEU A 349 9.14 12.54 -65.20
N GLY A 350 9.85 11.65 -64.52
CA GLY A 350 11.29 11.71 -64.33
C GLY A 350 11.74 10.84 -63.15
N GLU A 351 12.87 10.14 -63.32
CA GLU A 351 13.49 9.37 -62.23
C GLU A 351 13.72 10.24 -60.99
N ILE A 352 13.35 9.73 -59.83
CA ILE A 352 13.59 10.34 -58.52
C ILE A 352 14.85 9.71 -57.91
N LYS A 353 15.81 10.55 -57.52
CA LYS A 353 17.05 10.16 -56.84
C LYS A 353 17.07 10.68 -55.40
N VAL A 354 17.90 10.08 -54.56
CA VAL A 354 18.09 10.57 -53.18
C VAL A 354 18.60 12.01 -53.21
N GLY A 355 17.96 12.88 -52.42
CA GLY A 355 18.28 14.30 -52.31
C GLY A 355 17.56 15.21 -53.31
N ASP A 356 16.88 14.63 -54.32
CA ASP A 356 16.06 15.38 -55.27
C ASP A 356 14.96 16.13 -54.52
N LEU A 357 14.74 17.39 -54.91
CA LEU A 357 13.60 18.17 -54.47
C LEU A 357 12.33 17.58 -55.08
N LEU A 358 11.27 17.53 -54.29
CA LEU A 358 9.96 17.02 -54.69
C LEU A 358 8.92 18.13 -54.64
N THR A 359 7.97 18.10 -55.56
CA THR A 359 6.82 19.02 -55.66
C THR A 359 5.55 18.22 -56.00
N THR A 360 4.38 18.84 -56.00
CA THR A 360 3.12 18.18 -56.38
C THR A 360 3.16 17.66 -57.83
N SER A 361 2.50 16.53 -58.09
CA SER A 361 2.37 15.90 -59.40
C SER A 361 1.01 16.20 -60.05
N PRO A 362 0.87 16.09 -61.38
CA PRO A 362 -0.45 15.98 -62.01
C PRO A 362 -1.20 14.70 -61.58
N THR A 363 -0.48 13.68 -61.10
CA THR A 363 -1.09 12.47 -60.53
C THR A 363 -1.67 12.81 -59.15
N PRO A 364 -2.99 12.66 -58.93
CA PRO A 364 -3.63 13.07 -57.67
C PRO A 364 -2.97 12.45 -56.45
N GLY A 365 -2.64 13.30 -55.48
CA GLY A 365 -2.06 12.87 -54.21
C GLY A 365 -0.60 12.41 -54.28
N HIS A 366 0.08 12.59 -55.41
CA HIS A 366 1.47 12.18 -55.58
C HIS A 366 2.41 13.40 -55.67
N ALA A 367 3.65 13.22 -55.27
CA ALA A 367 4.74 14.14 -55.60
C ALA A 367 5.51 13.68 -56.85
N MET A 368 6.23 14.59 -57.48
CA MET A 368 7.16 14.33 -58.58
C MET A 368 8.46 15.09 -58.33
N ARG A 369 9.51 14.80 -59.11
CA ARG A 369 10.76 15.57 -59.05
C ARG A 369 10.52 17.03 -59.45
N ALA A 370 10.99 17.97 -58.63
CA ALA A 370 10.96 19.40 -58.94
C ALA A 370 12.16 19.77 -59.82
N ASP A 371 12.00 19.62 -61.14
CA ASP A 371 13.06 19.81 -62.13
C ASP A 371 13.12 21.22 -62.76
N ASP A 372 12.13 22.07 -62.46
CA ASP A 372 12.10 23.49 -62.83
C ASP A 372 12.34 24.38 -61.59
N PRO A 373 13.55 24.93 -61.41
CA PRO A 373 13.87 25.77 -60.25
C PRO A 373 13.02 27.04 -60.13
N LEU A 374 12.52 27.60 -61.24
CA LEU A 374 11.71 28.83 -61.22
C LEU A 374 10.31 28.57 -60.69
N LYS A 375 9.76 27.38 -60.97
CA LYS A 375 8.46 26.96 -60.43
C LYS A 375 8.56 26.34 -59.04
N ALA A 376 9.71 25.75 -58.72
CA ALA A 376 9.95 25.09 -57.44
C ALA A 376 9.85 26.06 -56.24
N PHE A 377 10.18 27.34 -56.42
CA PHE A 377 10.11 28.32 -55.34
C PHE A 377 8.66 28.46 -54.80
N GLY A 378 8.46 28.06 -53.55
CA GLY A 378 7.15 28.01 -52.88
C GLY A 378 6.29 26.79 -53.19
N ALA A 379 6.78 25.82 -53.98
CA ALA A 379 6.08 24.58 -54.32
C ALA A 379 6.86 23.31 -53.93
N VAL A 380 8.02 23.44 -53.28
CA VAL A 380 8.82 22.31 -52.80
C VAL A 380 8.18 21.75 -51.53
N LEU A 381 7.93 20.44 -51.56
CA LEU A 381 7.41 19.67 -50.43
C LEU A 381 8.53 19.15 -49.52
N GLY A 382 9.69 18.83 -50.11
CA GLY A 382 10.79 18.19 -49.39
C GLY A 382 11.81 17.52 -50.31
N LYS A 383 12.58 16.59 -49.74
CA LYS A 383 13.64 15.84 -50.43
C LYS A 383 13.43 14.34 -50.36
N ALA A 384 13.67 13.64 -51.46
CA ALA A 384 13.62 12.18 -51.49
C ALA A 384 14.72 11.54 -50.63
N LEU A 385 14.37 10.53 -49.82
CA LEU A 385 15.33 9.72 -49.05
C LEU A 385 15.58 8.34 -49.66
N LYS A 386 14.77 7.93 -50.64
CA LYS A 386 15.01 6.74 -51.47
C LYS A 386 14.72 7.05 -52.94
N PRO A 387 15.37 6.37 -53.88
CA PRO A 387 15.13 6.57 -55.30
C PRO A 387 13.88 5.82 -55.78
N LEU A 388 13.28 6.29 -56.88
CA LEU A 388 12.29 5.57 -57.68
C LEU A 388 12.58 5.80 -59.17
N ARG A 389 12.86 4.73 -59.92
CA ARG A 389 13.28 4.83 -61.32
C ARG A 389 12.16 5.18 -62.29
N THR A 390 11.01 4.55 -62.13
CA THR A 390 9.87 4.65 -63.07
C THR A 390 8.56 4.36 -62.33
N GLY A 391 7.44 4.89 -62.84
CA GLY A 391 6.10 4.59 -62.34
C GLY A 391 5.80 5.25 -60.99
N GLN A 392 4.76 4.76 -60.32
CA GLN A 392 4.31 5.26 -59.02
C GLN A 392 4.82 4.40 -57.87
N GLY A 393 5.05 5.00 -56.71
CA GLY A 393 5.51 4.28 -55.54
C GLY A 393 5.40 5.08 -54.25
N LEU A 394 5.54 4.38 -53.12
CA LEU A 394 5.57 4.97 -51.79
C LEU A 394 7.03 4.98 -51.30
N ILE A 395 7.63 6.17 -51.16
CA ILE A 395 9.04 6.31 -50.74
C ILE A 395 9.17 7.23 -49.51
N PRO A 396 10.16 7.00 -48.62
CA PRO A 396 10.46 7.95 -47.56
C PRO A 396 11.03 9.25 -48.14
N ILE A 397 10.58 10.37 -47.59
CA ILE A 397 11.05 11.71 -47.90
C ILE A 397 11.33 12.46 -46.59
N LEU A 398 12.18 13.48 -46.65
CA LEU A 398 12.32 14.48 -45.62
C LEU A 398 11.42 15.66 -45.99
N VAL A 399 10.33 15.86 -45.27
CA VAL A 399 9.46 17.03 -45.41
C VAL A 399 10.06 18.20 -44.65
N ALA A 400 10.08 19.33 -45.32
CA ALA A 400 10.39 20.64 -44.74
C ALA A 400 9.67 21.67 -45.62
N LEU A 401 8.47 22.07 -45.21
CA LEU A 401 7.73 23.13 -45.90
C LEU A 401 8.40 24.46 -45.56
N GLN A 402 8.76 25.23 -46.59
CA GLN A 402 9.46 26.52 -46.48
C GLN A 402 8.62 27.66 -47.04
#